data_AF-A0A9P3AW34-F1
#
_entry.id   AF-A0A9P3AW34-F1
#
_cell.length_a   1.000
_cell.length_b   1.000
_cell.length_c   1.000
_cell.angle_alpha   90.00
_cell.angle_beta   90.00
_cell.angle_gamma   90.00
#
_symmetry.space_group_name_H-M   'P 1'
#
loop_
_entity.id
_entity.type
_entity.pdbx_description
1 polymer ?
#
loop_
_entity_poly.entity_id
_entity_poly.type
_entity_poly.pdbx_seq_one_letter_code
_entity_poly.pdbx_strand_id
1 'polypeptide(L)'
;MGVAALVVTLAVMSGFQNDIRNKILGIQPHIIVVRIDGEPFKDYLKIEYKIKTNSDVLSVSPFICKQGIVRSLGLSTSLIVKAVDYKNENGMLDLSKQMTVLDMSFNGEKIGENQ
;
A
#
# COMPACT_ATOMS: atom_id res chain seq x y z
N MET A 1 -5.70 -41.01 -21.76
CA MET A 1 -4.80 -40.52 -20.69
C MET A 1 -3.97 -39.29 -21.11
N GLY A 2 -3.46 -39.16 -22.34
CA GLY A 2 -2.61 -38.02 -22.73
C GLY A 2 -3.29 -36.64 -22.80
N VAL A 3 -4.57 -36.57 -23.20
CA VAL A 3 -5.30 -35.29 -23.32
C VAL A 3 -5.56 -34.64 -21.96
N ALA A 4 -5.82 -35.44 -20.92
CA ALA A 4 -6.01 -34.94 -19.56
C ALA A 4 -4.75 -34.22 -19.03
N ALA A 5 -3.56 -34.75 -19.32
CA ALA A 5 -2.30 -34.11 -18.95
C ALA A 5 -2.11 -32.75 -19.65
N LEU A 6 -2.52 -32.62 -20.91
CA LEU A 6 -2.43 -31.37 -21.67
C LEU A 6 -3.43 -30.30 -21.18
N VAL A 7 -4.66 -30.71 -20.81
CA VAL A 7 -5.66 -29.79 -20.26
C VAL A 7 -5.20 -29.25 -18.90
N VAL A 8 -4.61 -30.09 -18.05
CA VAL A 8 -4.11 -29.66 -16.74
C VAL A 8 -2.93 -28.70 -16.87
N THR A 9 -1.97 -28.95 -17.77
CA THR A 9 -0.82 -28.03 -17.96
C THR A 9 -1.26 -26.67 -18.50
N LEU A 10 -2.19 -26.64 -19.46
CA LEU A 10 -2.78 -25.40 -19.96
C LEU A 10 -3.56 -24.65 -18.88
N ALA A 11 -4.34 -25.36 -18.05
CA ALA A 11 -5.07 -24.76 -16.94
C ALA A 11 -4.13 -24.11 -15.91
N VAL A 12 -3.03 -24.78 -15.56
CA VAL A 12 -2.02 -24.24 -14.64
C VAL A 12 -1.33 -23.02 -15.23
N MET A 13 -0.88 -23.07 -16.49
CA MET A 13 -0.24 -21.92 -17.14
C MET A 13 -1.19 -20.73 -17.25
N SER A 14 -2.46 -20.96 -17.60
CA SER A 14 -3.48 -19.91 -17.74
C SER A 14 -3.82 -19.26 -16.38
N GLY A 15 -4.00 -20.06 -15.32
CA GLY A 15 -4.21 -19.55 -13.97
C GLY A 15 -3.01 -18.77 -13.43
N PHE A 16 -1.80 -19.31 -13.63
CA PHE A 16 -0.55 -18.70 -13.16
C PHE A 16 -0.22 -17.40 -13.89
N GLN A 17 -0.45 -17.32 -15.20
CA GLN A 17 -0.25 -16.09 -15.98
C GLN A 17 -1.17 -14.96 -15.50
N ASN A 18 -2.43 -15.29 -15.16
CA ASN A 18 -3.38 -14.31 -14.64
C ASN A 18 -2.98 -13.83 -13.24
N ASP A 19 -2.56 -14.74 -12.36
CA ASP A 19 -2.10 -14.40 -11.02
C ASP A 19 -0.81 -13.57 -11.03
N ILE A 20 0.18 -13.93 -11.86
CA ILE A 20 1.40 -13.13 -12.01
C ILE A 20 1.08 -11.76 -12.55
N ARG A 21 0.22 -11.66 -13.59
CA ARG A 21 -0.13 -10.38 -14.20
C ARG A 21 -0.79 -9.46 -13.18
N ASN A 22 -1.72 -9.98 -12.37
CA ASN A 22 -2.37 -9.22 -11.31
C ASN A 22 -1.40 -8.82 -10.20
N LYS A 23 -0.45 -9.71 -9.83
CA LYS A 23 0.52 -9.45 -8.78
C LYS A 23 1.61 -8.45 -9.19
N ILE A 24 2.04 -8.47 -10.46
CA ILE A 24 3.00 -7.50 -11.00
C ILE A 24 2.37 -6.12 -11.16
N LEU A 25 1.11 -6.03 -11.61
CA LEU A 25 0.46 -4.74 -11.92
C LEU A 25 -0.28 -4.10 -10.73
N GLY A 26 -0.62 -4.85 -9.68
CA GLY A 26 -1.63 -4.41 -8.71
C GLY A 26 -1.11 -3.96 -7.34
N ILE A 27 0.20 -3.88 -7.09
CA ILE A 27 0.69 -3.84 -5.70
C ILE A 27 1.62 -2.66 -5.39
N GLN A 28 2.20 -1.99 -6.40
CA GLN A 28 3.14 -0.90 -6.15
C GLN A 28 2.78 0.34 -6.97
N PRO A 29 2.77 1.54 -6.35
CA PRO A 29 2.51 2.76 -7.08
C PRO A 29 3.62 2.98 -8.11
N HIS A 30 3.23 3.17 -9.37
CA HIS A 30 4.20 3.45 -10.44
C HIS A 30 4.91 4.79 -10.26
N ILE A 31 4.27 5.74 -9.58
CA ILE A 31 4.80 7.08 -9.31
C ILE A 31 4.53 7.42 -7.86
N ILE A 32 5.56 7.94 -7.17
CA ILE A 32 5.47 8.44 -5.80
C ILE A 32 5.82 9.92 -5.83
N VAL A 33 4.91 10.74 -5.31
CA VAL A 33 5.12 12.19 -5.16
C VAL A 33 5.31 12.50 -3.69
N VAL A 34 6.50 12.98 -3.33
CA VAL A 34 6.86 13.39 -1.98
C VAL A 34 7.43 14.79 -2.00
N ARG A 35 7.29 15.53 -0.88
CA ARG A 35 7.98 16.80 -0.71
C ARG A 35 9.44 16.55 -0.36
N ILE A 36 10.33 17.38 -0.89
CA ILE A 36 11.78 17.29 -0.65
C ILE A 36 12.12 17.54 0.83
N ASP A 37 11.34 18.38 1.50
CA ASP A 37 11.51 18.71 2.92
C ASP A 37 10.97 17.63 3.87
N GLY A 38 10.36 16.55 3.35
CA GLY A 38 9.81 15.46 4.17
C GLY A 38 8.54 15.82 4.95
N GLU A 39 8.03 17.04 4.80
CA GLU A 39 6.80 17.50 5.44
C GLU A 39 5.56 16.94 4.72
N PRO A 40 4.43 16.74 5.42
CA PRO A 40 3.18 16.34 4.79
C PRO A 40 2.63 17.46 3.88
N PHE A 41 1.87 17.08 2.86
CA PHE A 41 1.14 18.04 2.03
C PHE A 41 -0.06 18.59 2.81
N LYS A 42 -0.07 19.91 3.07
CA LYS A 42 -1.21 20.59 3.73
C LYS A 42 -2.48 20.56 2.86
N ASP A 43 -2.32 20.74 1.54
CA ASP A 43 -3.40 20.78 0.55
C ASP A 43 -3.38 19.54 -0.38
N TYR A 44 -3.25 18.33 0.18
CA TYR A 44 -3.13 17.12 -0.64
C TYR A 44 -4.32 16.92 -1.62
N LEU A 45 -5.52 17.35 -1.25
CA LEU A 45 -6.73 17.27 -2.08
C LEU A 45 -6.61 18.06 -3.39
N LYS A 46 -5.99 19.25 -3.37
CA LYS A 46 -5.79 20.06 -4.58
C LYS A 46 -4.80 19.40 -5.54
N ILE A 47 -3.75 18.81 -4.96
CA ILE A 47 -2.71 18.09 -5.70
C ILE A 47 -3.31 16.84 -6.33
N GLU A 48 -4.10 16.09 -5.56
CA GLU A 48 -4.82 14.91 -6.03
C GLU A 48 -5.73 15.24 -7.23
N TYR A 49 -6.52 16.32 -7.13
CA TYR A 49 -7.38 16.76 -8.23
C TYR A 49 -6.58 17.16 -9.48
N LYS A 50 -5.48 17.89 -9.30
CA LYS A 50 -4.59 18.28 -10.40
C LYS A 50 -3.97 17.07 -11.09
N ILE A 51 -3.58 16.04 -10.34
CA ILE A 51 -3.02 14.80 -10.89
C ILE A 51 -4.11 13.99 -11.60
N LYS A 52 -5.31 13.86 -11.00
CA LYS A 52 -6.47 13.17 -11.59
C LYS A 52 -7.00 13.83 -12.87
N THR A 53 -6.65 15.10 -13.14
CA THR A 53 -7.01 15.79 -14.39
C THR A 53 -6.27 15.19 -15.60
N ASN A 54 -5.15 14.51 -15.40
CA ASN A 54 -4.45 13.81 -16.48
C ASN A 54 -5.14 12.48 -16.80
N SER A 55 -5.51 12.28 -18.07
CA SER A 55 -6.20 11.08 -18.57
C SER A 55 -5.41 9.78 -18.39
N ASP A 56 -4.08 9.88 -18.27
CA ASP A 56 -3.21 8.70 -18.11
C ASP A 56 -3.15 8.20 -16.66
N VAL A 57 -3.74 8.95 -15.71
CA VAL A 57 -3.74 8.59 -14.29
C VAL A 57 -4.97 7.75 -13.96
N LEU A 58 -4.75 6.46 -13.74
CA LEU A 58 -5.81 5.51 -13.38
C LEU A 58 -6.34 5.73 -11.95
N SER A 59 -5.46 6.02 -10.99
CA SER A 59 -5.82 6.20 -9.58
C SER A 59 -4.75 7.00 -8.83
N VAL A 60 -5.17 7.69 -7.77
CA VAL A 60 -4.29 8.42 -6.85
C VAL A 60 -4.75 8.12 -5.42
N SER A 61 -3.82 7.73 -4.56
CA SER A 61 -4.07 7.50 -3.13
C SER A 61 -3.04 8.28 -2.29
N PRO A 62 -3.49 9.12 -1.34
CA PRO A 62 -2.60 9.77 -0.39
C PRO A 62 -2.05 8.76 0.62
N PHE A 63 -0.78 8.88 0.97
CA PHE A 63 -0.15 8.08 2.02
C PHE A 63 0.73 8.95 2.92
N ILE A 64 0.89 8.51 4.17
CA ILE A 64 1.85 9.09 5.12
C ILE A 64 2.87 8.02 5.44
N CYS A 65 4.15 8.34 5.29
CA CYS A 65 5.24 7.44 5.63
C CYS A 65 6.10 8.07 6.73
N LYS A 66 6.25 7.39 7.86
CA LYS A 66 7.11 7.84 8.96
C LYS A 66 7.95 6.69 9.50
N GLN A 67 9.20 6.98 9.78
CA GLN A 67 10.06 6.05 10.51
C GLN A 67 9.85 6.23 12.01
N GLY A 68 9.80 5.13 12.73
CA GLY A 68 9.66 5.12 14.19
C GLY A 68 10.43 3.96 14.81
N ILE A 69 10.52 3.96 16.13
CA ILE A 69 11.08 2.86 16.90
C ILE A 69 9.97 2.33 17.79
N VAL A 70 9.72 1.03 17.73
CA VAL A 70 8.84 0.34 18.67
C VAL A 70 9.69 -0.42 19.67
N ARG A 71 9.31 -0.32 20.95
CA ARG A 71 9.99 -1.00 22.05
C ARG A 71 9.02 -1.95 22.73
N SER A 72 9.46 -3.19 22.95
CA SER A 72 8.71 -4.19 23.72
C SER A 72 9.69 -5.04 24.52
N LEU A 73 9.40 -5.27 25.81
CA LEU A 73 10.17 -6.13 26.71
C LEU A 73 11.71 -5.94 26.64
N GLY A 74 12.16 -4.68 26.54
CA GLY A 74 13.58 -4.33 26.48
C GLY A 74 14.22 -4.41 25.09
N LEU A 75 13.54 -4.97 24.09
CA LEU A 75 13.96 -4.96 22.69
C LEU A 75 13.41 -3.72 21.99
N SER A 76 14.25 -3.04 21.19
CA SER A 76 13.86 -1.89 20.37
C SER A 76 14.11 -2.21 18.91
N THR A 77 13.11 -1.98 18.06
CA THR A 77 13.20 -2.25 16.62
C THR A 77 12.70 -1.03 15.86
N SER A 78 13.49 -0.59 14.88
CA SER A 78 13.07 0.45 13.95
C SER A 78 12.05 -0.11 12.97
N LEU A 79 10.99 0.65 12.71
CA LEU A 79 10.00 0.33 11.70
C LEU A 79 9.66 1.55 10.85
N ILE A 80 9.04 1.29 9.70
CA ILE A 80 8.48 2.32 8.84
C ILE A 80 6.97 2.11 8.84
N VAL A 81 6.24 3.11 9.33
CA VAL A 81 4.78 3.15 9.31
C VAL A 81 4.34 3.81 8.02
N LYS A 82 3.58 3.08 7.20
CA LYS A 82 2.88 3.62 6.04
C LYS A 82 1.38 3.66 6.35
N ALA A 83 0.86 4.84 6.64
CA ALA A 83 -0.57 5.05 6.80
C ALA A 83 -1.21 5.29 5.43
N VAL A 84 -2.30 4.57 5.16
CA VAL A 84 -3.13 4.68 3.96
C VAL A 84 -4.59 4.69 4.37
N ASP A 85 -5.42 5.42 3.63
CA ASP A 85 -6.86 5.42 3.86
C ASP A 85 -7.51 4.24 3.14
N TYR A 86 -7.72 3.15 3.87
CA TYR A 86 -8.38 1.93 3.37
C TYR A 86 -9.79 2.20 2.81
N LYS A 87 -10.53 3.19 3.34
CA LYS A 87 -11.93 3.41 2.93
C LYS A 87 -12.04 4.16 1.60
N ASN A 88 -11.03 4.96 1.26
CA ASN A 88 -11.02 5.81 0.08
C ASN A 88 -10.05 5.30 -1.01
N GLU A 89 -9.41 4.17 -0.79
CA GLU A 89 -8.59 3.52 -1.81
C GLU A 89 -9.48 2.90 -2.90
N ASN A 90 -9.58 3.63 -4.01
CA ASN A 90 -10.23 3.24 -5.27
C ASN A 90 -9.52 2.05 -5.95
N GLY A 91 -9.44 0.89 -5.29
CA GLY A 91 -8.94 -0.36 -5.87
C GLY A 91 -7.44 -0.38 -6.21
N MET A 92 -6.65 0.59 -5.73
CA MET A 92 -5.23 0.70 -6.07
C MET A 92 -4.36 -0.28 -5.29
N LEU A 93 -4.74 -0.62 -4.06
CA LEU A 93 -4.09 -1.68 -3.30
C LEU A 93 -5.14 -2.69 -2.87
N ASP A 94 -5.03 -3.92 -3.37
CA ASP A 94 -5.78 -5.09 -2.87
C ASP A 94 -5.16 -5.55 -1.52
N LEU A 95 -5.07 -4.63 -0.56
CA LEU A 95 -4.47 -4.84 0.78
C LEU A 95 -5.19 -5.94 1.55
N SER A 96 -6.48 -6.11 1.26
CA SER A 96 -7.36 -7.11 1.85
C SER A 96 -6.85 -8.55 1.67
N LYS A 97 -6.06 -8.83 0.62
CA LYS A 97 -5.56 -10.18 0.33
C LYS A 97 -4.17 -10.48 0.89
N GLN A 98 -3.43 -9.48 1.34
CA GLN A 98 -2.00 -9.62 1.70
C GLN A 98 -1.67 -9.10 3.09
N MET A 99 -2.62 -8.48 3.77
CA MET A 99 -2.41 -7.96 5.13
C MET A 99 -3.26 -8.74 6.12
N THR A 100 -2.62 -9.38 7.09
CA THR A 100 -3.32 -9.76 8.33
C THR A 100 -3.60 -8.45 9.05
N VAL A 101 -4.84 -7.97 8.97
CA VAL A 101 -5.28 -6.76 9.68
C VAL A 101 -5.26 -7.07 11.17
N LEU A 102 -4.18 -6.69 11.85
CA LEU A 102 -4.17 -6.58 13.30
C LEU A 102 -4.69 -5.20 13.67
N ASP A 103 -5.85 -5.16 14.32
CA ASP A 103 -6.42 -3.94 14.87
C ASP A 103 -5.64 -3.57 16.14
N MET A 104 -4.47 -2.95 15.95
CA MET A 104 -3.66 -2.43 17.03
C MET A 104 -4.10 -1.00 17.32
N SER A 105 -5.02 -0.86 18.29
CA SER A 105 -5.39 0.43 18.83
C SER A 105 -4.23 0.99 19.64
N PHE A 106 -3.53 1.97 19.09
CA PHE A 106 -2.55 2.77 19.81
C PHE A 106 -3.33 3.70 20.75
N ASN A 107 -3.61 3.22 21.97
CA ASN A 107 -4.19 4.05 23.01
C ASN A 107 -3.23 5.22 23.28
N GLY A 108 -3.72 6.44 23.05
CA GLY A 108 -2.89 7.64 22.95
C GLY A 108 -2.27 8.06 24.27
N GLU A 109 -1.04 7.62 24.53
CA GLU A 109 -0.13 8.39 25.37
C GLU A 109 0.61 9.40 24.50
N LYS A 110 0.27 10.69 24.72
CA LYS A 110 0.99 11.83 24.16
C LYS A 110 2.46 11.73 24.58
N ILE A 111 3.34 11.43 23.65
CA ILE A 111 4.78 11.61 23.83
C ILE A 111 5.18 12.86 23.07
N GLY A 112 5.31 13.98 23.79
CA GLY A 112 5.81 15.23 23.24
C GLY A 112 5.15 16.48 23.83
N GLU A 113 5.23 16.67 25.14
CA GLU A 113 5.14 18.00 25.73
C GLU A 113 6.48 18.30 26.42
N ASN A 114 7.16 19.32 25.90
CA ASN A 114 8.24 20.11 26.52
C ASN A 114 9.40 19.37 27.23
N GLN A 115 10.59 19.43 26.64
CA GLN A 115 11.58 20.49 26.90
C GLN A 115 12.66 20.49 25.82
#